data_AF-A0A913YS93-F1
#
_entry.id   AF-A0A913YS93-F1
#
_cell.length_a   1.000
_cell.length_b   1.000
_cell.length_c   1.000
_cell.angle_alpha   90.00
_cell.angle_beta   90.00
_cell.angle_gamma   90.00
#
_symmetry.space_group_name_H-M   'P 1'
#
loop_
_entity.id
_entity.type
_entity.pdbx_description
1 polymer ?
#
loop_
_entity_poly.entity_id
_entity_poly.type
_entity_poly.pdbx_seq_one_letter_code
_entity_poly.pdbx_strand_id
1 'polypeptide(L)'
;MKTSHSLGRQAVLDDMKTFQRSEKVERKYPLWVRDTNLVSDMEKTNRNPGWKFAVRIVYKHNHHVKQSAIMLLLDRLARKGKVEAKHEQDKERNKVKPMKQREQENREEGMAKALDSSNIGFALLQKMGYKQGTGLGKEGTGRAEPIPISLKADRGGLGRDNHLKRQNDIKKTILEEKTKKKIKVEQRLREDFRKHMSNKFVDKKVQSDLYKSQKACEQLDKAKGLSCIQIWFWPEVPKEEEEEEEDNNTGDVDCITLEPYDKLIQLTQYLRSEHLYCIWCGTTYNDDTDLSSNCPGDTAEDHD
;
A
#
# COMPACT_ATOMS: atom_id res chain seq x y z
N MET A 1 33.51 -4.18 -39.48
CA MET A 1 32.18 -4.19 -38.82
C MET A 1 30.98 -4.32 -39.77
N LYS A 2 31.13 -4.42 -41.11
CA LYS A 2 29.97 -4.50 -42.05
C LYS A 2 29.63 -5.91 -42.57
N THR A 3 30.34 -6.95 -42.13
CA THR A 3 30.24 -8.31 -42.71
C THR A 3 29.31 -9.27 -41.94
N SER A 4 29.02 -9.04 -40.66
CA SER A 4 28.14 -9.91 -39.87
C SER A 4 26.65 -9.71 -40.21
N HIS A 5 26.23 -8.48 -40.52
CA HIS A 5 24.84 -8.18 -40.89
C HIS A 5 24.44 -8.73 -42.27
N SER A 6 25.36 -8.84 -43.23
CA SER A 6 25.07 -9.38 -44.57
C SER A 6 24.89 -10.90 -44.54
N LEU A 7 25.70 -11.63 -43.76
CA LEU A 7 25.58 -13.07 -43.56
C LEU A 7 24.26 -13.45 -42.86
N GLY A 8 23.82 -12.64 -41.89
CA GLY A 8 22.51 -12.82 -41.23
C GLY A 8 21.33 -12.64 -42.19
N ARG A 9 21.37 -11.64 -43.08
CA ARG A 9 20.32 -11.43 -44.09
C ARG A 9 20.26 -12.54 -45.14
N GLN A 10 21.42 -13.04 -45.57
CA GLN A 10 21.48 -14.12 -46.55
C GLN A 10 20.91 -15.43 -45.97
N ALA A 11 21.21 -15.74 -44.71
CA ALA A 11 20.67 -16.91 -44.02
C ALA A 11 19.13 -16.84 -43.85
N VAL A 12 18.58 -15.66 -43.55
CA VAL A 12 17.12 -15.46 -43.46
C VAL A 12 16.45 -15.59 -44.83
N LEU A 13 17.09 -15.11 -45.89
CA LEU A 13 16.60 -15.27 -47.28
C LEU A 13 16.63 -16.73 -47.74
N ASP A 14 17.64 -17.49 -47.37
CA ASP A 14 17.75 -18.92 -47.71
C ASP A 14 16.77 -19.77 -46.86
N ASP A 15 16.46 -19.34 -45.62
CA ASP A 15 15.40 -19.92 -44.79
C ASP A 15 13.99 -19.61 -45.32
N MET A 16 13.75 -18.39 -45.82
CA MET A 16 12.52 -18.06 -46.54
C MET A 16 12.36 -18.87 -47.82
N LYS A 17 13.44 -19.09 -48.59
CA LYS A 17 13.40 -19.90 -49.81
C LYS A 17 13.16 -21.38 -49.52
N THR A 18 13.72 -21.93 -48.45
CA THR A 18 13.48 -23.33 -48.05
C THR A 18 12.05 -23.52 -47.53
N PHE A 19 11.51 -22.56 -46.76
CA PHE A 19 10.10 -22.56 -46.34
C PHE A 19 9.12 -22.41 -47.53
N GLN A 20 9.39 -21.49 -48.47
CA GLN A 20 8.60 -21.36 -49.70
C GLN A 20 8.66 -22.62 -50.59
N ARG A 21 9.76 -23.37 -50.52
CA ARG A 21 9.91 -24.65 -51.24
C ARG A 21 9.11 -25.77 -50.59
N SER A 22 9.04 -25.84 -49.25
CA SER A 22 8.14 -26.77 -48.55
C SER A 22 6.66 -26.43 -48.77
N GLU A 23 6.31 -25.14 -48.80
CA GLU A 23 4.94 -24.68 -49.06
C GLU A 23 4.49 -25.02 -50.49
N LYS A 24 5.41 -24.91 -51.48
CA LYS A 24 5.17 -25.34 -52.87
C LYS A 24 5.00 -26.86 -53.01
N VAL A 25 5.70 -27.65 -52.20
CA VAL A 25 5.51 -29.12 -52.16
C VAL A 25 4.14 -29.46 -51.55
N GLU A 26 3.71 -28.76 -50.50
CA GLU A 26 2.36 -28.93 -49.97
C GLU A 26 1.27 -28.51 -50.99
N ARG A 27 1.49 -27.48 -51.83
CA ARG A 27 0.53 -27.03 -52.86
C ARG A 27 0.31 -28.03 -54.00
N LYS A 28 1.21 -28.99 -54.19
CA LYS A 28 1.06 -30.06 -55.20
C LYS A 28 0.10 -31.18 -54.76
N TYR A 29 -0.23 -31.27 -53.48
CA TYR A 29 -1.17 -32.26 -52.96
C TYR A 29 -2.56 -31.62 -52.81
N PRO A 30 -3.63 -32.35 -53.16
CA PRO A 30 -4.99 -31.84 -53.05
C PRO A 30 -5.31 -31.42 -51.60
N LEU A 31 -6.13 -30.38 -51.45
CA LEU A 31 -6.43 -29.70 -50.17
C LEU A 31 -6.80 -30.64 -49.02
N TRP A 32 -7.50 -31.74 -49.30
CA TRP A 32 -7.89 -32.72 -48.29
C TRP A 32 -6.70 -33.49 -47.66
N VAL A 33 -5.51 -33.50 -48.27
CA VAL A 33 -4.29 -34.11 -47.71
C VAL A 33 -3.60 -33.16 -46.72
N ARG A 34 -3.97 -31.87 -46.74
CA ARG A 34 -3.34 -30.80 -45.97
C ARG A 34 -4.10 -30.53 -44.66
N ASP A 35 -5.41 -30.77 -44.64
CA ASP A 35 -6.27 -30.65 -43.47
C ASP A 35 -6.44 -31.99 -42.76
N THR A 36 -5.87 -32.12 -41.55
CA THR A 36 -6.02 -33.31 -40.70
C THR A 36 -7.48 -33.60 -40.32
N ASN A 37 -8.31 -32.56 -40.31
CA ASN A 37 -9.74 -32.66 -40.02
C ASN A 37 -10.52 -33.26 -41.22
N LEU A 38 -10.16 -32.90 -42.46
CA LEU A 38 -10.77 -33.44 -43.70
C LEU A 38 -10.41 -34.91 -43.94
N VAL A 39 -9.17 -35.32 -43.63
CA VAL A 39 -8.75 -36.74 -43.73
C VAL A 39 -9.51 -37.61 -42.72
N SER A 40 -9.68 -37.11 -41.50
CA SER A 40 -10.41 -37.82 -40.43
C SER A 40 -11.89 -38.02 -40.78
N ASP A 41 -12.48 -37.10 -41.53
CA ASP A 41 -13.87 -37.21 -42.00
C ASP A 41 -14.01 -38.06 -43.27
N MET A 42 -12.99 -38.10 -44.15
CA MET A 42 -12.94 -39.02 -45.31
C MET A 42 -12.64 -40.48 -44.91
N GLU A 43 -11.85 -40.74 -43.86
CA GLU A 43 -11.60 -42.11 -43.37
C GLU A 43 -12.84 -42.79 -42.77
N LYS A 44 -13.78 -41.99 -42.24
CA LYS A 44 -15.08 -42.46 -41.72
C LYS A 44 -16.05 -42.84 -42.84
N THR A 45 -15.91 -42.27 -44.03
CA THR A 45 -16.85 -42.45 -45.15
C THR A 45 -16.38 -43.46 -46.21
N ASN A 46 -15.06 -43.68 -46.36
CA ASN A 46 -14.52 -44.58 -47.38
C ASN A 46 -14.11 -45.96 -46.82
N ARG A 47 -14.65 -47.05 -47.37
CA ARG A 47 -14.36 -48.44 -46.95
C ARG A 47 -13.27 -49.16 -47.76
N ASN A 48 -12.61 -48.50 -48.72
CA ASN A 48 -11.56 -49.15 -49.53
C ASN A 48 -10.22 -49.26 -48.77
N PRO A 49 -9.74 -50.47 -48.42
CA PRO A 49 -8.52 -50.66 -47.62
C PRO A 49 -7.24 -50.25 -48.35
N GLY A 50 -7.17 -50.38 -49.68
CA GLY A 50 -6.00 -49.97 -50.47
C GLY A 50 -5.79 -48.46 -50.48
N TRP A 51 -6.89 -47.70 -50.49
CA TRP A 51 -6.85 -46.24 -50.43
C TRP A 51 -6.40 -45.74 -49.05
N LYS A 52 -6.89 -46.36 -47.96
CA LYS A 52 -6.43 -46.07 -46.59
C LYS A 52 -4.94 -46.34 -46.40
N PHE A 53 -4.44 -47.43 -46.98
CA PHE A 53 -3.02 -47.80 -46.91
C PHE A 53 -2.13 -46.77 -47.64
N ALA A 54 -2.51 -46.34 -48.84
CA ALA A 54 -1.78 -45.34 -49.61
C ALA A 54 -1.72 -43.97 -48.88
N VAL A 55 -2.85 -43.52 -48.32
CA VAL A 55 -2.92 -42.26 -47.53
C VAL A 55 -1.99 -42.34 -46.31
N ARG A 56 -1.99 -43.48 -45.60
CA ARG A 56 -1.13 -43.69 -44.42
C ARG A 56 0.36 -43.69 -44.77
N ILE A 57 0.75 -44.23 -45.92
CA ILE A 57 2.14 -44.20 -46.41
C ILE A 57 2.58 -42.77 -46.72
N VAL A 58 1.78 -42.03 -47.48
CA VAL A 58 2.09 -40.64 -47.86
C VAL A 58 2.16 -39.75 -46.61
N TYR A 59 1.24 -39.92 -45.67
CA TYR A 59 1.25 -39.20 -44.39
C TYR A 59 2.50 -39.53 -43.57
N LYS A 60 2.87 -40.81 -43.44
CA LYS A 60 4.07 -41.24 -42.69
C LYS A 60 5.35 -40.70 -43.33
N HIS A 61 5.45 -40.70 -44.66
CA HIS A 61 6.58 -40.14 -45.38
C HIS A 61 6.67 -38.63 -45.19
N ASN A 62 5.56 -37.90 -45.35
CA ASN A 62 5.51 -36.45 -45.15
C ASN A 62 5.80 -36.06 -43.69
N HIS A 63 5.29 -36.82 -42.72
CA HIS A 63 5.59 -36.66 -41.30
C HIS A 63 7.09 -36.88 -40.99
N HIS A 64 7.71 -37.92 -41.57
CA HIS A 64 9.15 -38.18 -41.41
C HIS A 64 10.01 -37.06 -42.01
N VAL A 65 9.64 -36.53 -43.18
CA VAL A 65 10.31 -35.38 -43.82
C VAL A 65 10.16 -34.11 -42.95
N LYS A 66 8.97 -33.86 -42.39
CA LYS A 66 8.74 -32.75 -41.43
C LYS A 66 9.58 -32.92 -40.16
N GLN A 67 9.64 -34.12 -39.58
CA GLN A 67 10.46 -34.41 -38.40
C GLN A 67 11.96 -34.19 -38.66
N SER A 68 12.47 -34.61 -39.82
CA SER A 68 13.86 -34.38 -40.21
C SER A 68 14.19 -32.88 -40.37
N ALA A 69 13.29 -32.11 -40.98
CA ALA A 69 13.43 -30.66 -41.10
C ALA A 69 13.42 -29.95 -39.73
N ILE A 70 12.55 -30.39 -38.81
CA ILE A 70 12.50 -29.89 -37.43
C ILE A 70 13.82 -30.18 -36.71
N MET A 71 14.38 -31.39 -36.84
CA MET A 71 15.65 -31.74 -36.22
C MET A 71 16.81 -30.87 -36.72
N LEU A 72 16.91 -30.59 -38.02
CA LEU A 72 17.95 -29.72 -38.57
C LEU A 72 17.82 -28.25 -38.08
N LEU A 73 16.59 -27.77 -37.91
CA LEU A 73 16.30 -26.45 -37.33
C LEU A 73 16.74 -26.39 -35.87
N LEU A 74 16.40 -27.40 -35.06
CA LEU A 74 16.82 -27.51 -33.66
C LEU A 74 18.35 -27.55 -33.55
N ASP A 75 19.01 -28.31 -34.42
CA ASP A 75 20.47 -28.44 -34.42
C ASP A 75 21.17 -27.11 -34.80
N ARG A 76 20.58 -26.34 -35.73
CA ARG A 76 21.04 -25.00 -36.10
C ARG A 76 20.82 -23.99 -34.96
N LEU A 77 19.68 -24.04 -34.27
CA LEU A 77 19.40 -23.22 -33.10
C LEU A 77 20.37 -23.53 -31.95
N ALA A 78 20.64 -24.81 -31.71
CA ALA A 78 21.63 -25.26 -30.72
C ALA A 78 23.05 -24.75 -31.04
N ARG A 79 23.47 -24.77 -32.31
CA ARG A 79 24.77 -24.21 -32.74
C ARG A 79 24.83 -22.69 -32.56
N LYS A 80 23.76 -21.95 -32.91
CA LYS A 80 23.68 -20.50 -32.67
C LYS A 80 23.80 -20.18 -31.19
N GLY A 81 23.05 -20.89 -30.33
CA GLY A 81 23.15 -20.73 -28.88
C GLY A 81 24.55 -21.00 -28.32
N LYS A 82 25.26 -22.03 -28.83
CA LYS A 82 26.65 -22.31 -28.43
C LYS A 82 27.62 -21.21 -28.85
N VAL A 83 27.45 -20.63 -30.04
CA VAL A 83 28.29 -19.53 -30.53
C VAL A 83 28.02 -18.25 -29.73
N GLU A 84 26.77 -17.93 -29.45
CA GLU A 84 26.37 -16.79 -28.62
C GLU A 84 26.90 -16.93 -27.19
N ALA A 85 26.78 -18.11 -26.59
CA ALA A 85 27.33 -18.39 -25.26
C ALA A 85 28.86 -18.24 -25.22
N LYS A 86 29.57 -18.76 -26.23
CA LYS A 86 31.03 -18.60 -26.34
C LYS A 86 31.44 -17.14 -26.52
N HIS A 87 30.69 -16.39 -27.35
CA HIS A 87 30.94 -14.97 -27.56
C HIS A 87 30.70 -14.13 -26.30
N GLU A 88 29.64 -14.42 -25.54
CA GLU A 88 29.39 -13.74 -24.26
C GLU A 88 30.48 -14.08 -23.24
N GLN A 89 30.92 -15.34 -23.16
CA GLN A 89 32.02 -15.76 -22.29
C GLN A 89 33.36 -15.10 -22.67
N ASP A 90 33.67 -14.98 -23.96
CA ASP A 90 34.86 -14.29 -24.44
C ASP A 90 34.79 -12.76 -24.19
N LYS A 91 33.59 -12.17 -24.28
CA LYS A 91 33.33 -10.76 -23.95
C LYS A 91 33.45 -10.48 -22.45
N GLU A 92 33.01 -11.41 -21.60
CA GLU A 92 33.25 -11.35 -20.15
C GLU A 92 34.74 -11.49 -19.81
N ARG A 93 35.45 -12.44 -20.45
CA ARG A 93 36.90 -12.64 -20.25
C ARG A 93 37.74 -11.45 -20.71
N ASN A 94 37.35 -10.80 -21.82
CA ASN A 94 38.03 -9.64 -22.37
C ASN A 94 37.53 -8.30 -21.79
N LYS A 95 36.66 -8.32 -20.78
CA LYS A 95 36.17 -7.11 -20.13
C LYS A 95 37.29 -6.49 -19.29
N VAL A 96 38.01 -5.54 -19.88
CA VAL A 96 39.00 -4.74 -19.15
C VAL A 96 38.28 -3.78 -18.22
N LYS A 97 38.61 -3.84 -16.92
CA LYS A 97 38.11 -2.88 -15.94
C LYS A 97 38.56 -1.46 -16.32
N PRO A 98 37.73 -0.43 -16.10
CA PRO A 98 38.12 0.95 -16.35
C PRO A 98 39.36 1.34 -15.53
N MET A 99 40.25 2.16 -16.13
CA MET A 99 41.53 2.59 -15.53
C MET A 99 41.38 3.08 -14.09
N LYS A 100 40.36 3.90 -13.82
CA LYS A 100 40.09 4.44 -12.47
C LYS A 100 39.88 3.36 -11.41
N GLN A 101 39.20 2.26 -11.75
CA GLN A 101 38.98 1.14 -10.82
C GLN A 101 40.29 0.37 -10.60
N ARG A 102 41.06 0.13 -11.67
CA ARG A 102 42.35 -0.56 -11.57
C ARG A 102 43.38 0.23 -10.72
N GLU A 103 43.41 1.55 -10.86
CA GLU A 103 44.26 2.42 -10.03
C GLU A 103 43.83 2.43 -8.56
N GLN A 104 42.52 2.35 -8.30
CA GLN A 104 42.00 2.24 -6.94
C GLN A 104 42.34 0.88 -6.31
N GLU A 105 42.11 -0.22 -7.03
CA GLU A 105 42.47 -1.58 -6.60
C GLU A 105 43.97 -1.69 -6.32
N ASN A 106 44.83 -1.29 -7.26
CA ASN A 106 46.29 -1.28 -7.04
C ASN A 106 46.72 -0.43 -5.84
N ARG A 107 46.02 0.67 -5.55
CA ARG A 107 46.30 1.51 -4.37
C ARG A 107 45.88 0.82 -3.09
N GLU A 108 44.69 0.24 -3.05
CA GLU A 108 44.17 -0.51 -1.89
C GLU A 108 45.06 -1.72 -1.60
N GLU A 109 45.45 -2.46 -2.64
CA GLU A 109 46.41 -3.57 -2.56
C GLU A 109 47.79 -3.11 -2.08
N GLY A 110 48.28 -1.98 -2.59
CA GLY A 110 49.55 -1.38 -2.16
C GLY A 110 49.54 -0.89 -0.71
N MET A 111 48.40 -0.39 -0.23
CA MET A 111 48.20 0.02 1.16
C MET A 111 48.03 -1.18 2.10
N ALA A 112 47.43 -2.28 1.62
CA ALA A 112 47.20 -3.49 2.40
C ALA A 112 48.44 -4.39 2.47
N LYS A 113 49.30 -4.38 1.45
CA LYS A 113 50.48 -5.25 1.37
C LYS A 113 51.59 -4.74 2.28
N ALA A 114 51.76 -5.39 3.43
CA ALA A 114 52.91 -5.18 4.30
C ALA A 114 54.23 -5.45 3.55
N LEU A 115 55.27 -4.70 3.90
CA LEU A 115 56.60 -4.92 3.35
C LEU A 115 57.14 -6.26 3.84
N ASP A 116 57.53 -7.12 2.90
CA ASP A 116 58.16 -8.39 3.20
C ASP A 116 59.64 -8.19 3.61
N SER A 117 60.17 -9.14 4.38
CA SER A 117 61.57 -9.22 4.83
C SER A 117 62.58 -9.29 3.68
N SER A 118 62.14 -9.74 2.50
CA SER A 118 62.91 -9.73 1.26
C SER A 118 63.16 -8.31 0.70
N ASN A 119 62.42 -7.30 1.17
CA ASN A 119 62.61 -5.92 0.74
C ASN A 119 63.88 -5.33 1.37
N ILE A 120 64.78 -4.81 0.52
CA ILE A 120 66.06 -4.19 0.93
C ILE A 120 65.84 -3.10 2.00
N GLY A 121 64.76 -2.32 1.87
CA GLY A 121 64.43 -1.26 2.83
C GLY A 121 64.05 -1.81 4.21
N PHE A 122 63.28 -2.90 4.26
CA PHE A 122 62.92 -3.56 5.51
C PHE A 122 64.15 -4.19 6.19
N ALA A 123 65.01 -4.84 5.41
CA ALA A 123 66.26 -5.41 5.91
C ALA A 123 67.21 -4.34 6.49
N LEU A 124 67.25 -3.14 5.89
CA LEU A 124 68.01 -2.00 6.41
C LEU A 124 67.40 -1.47 7.72
N LEU A 125 66.08 -1.30 7.78
CA LEU A 125 65.36 -0.89 8.98
C LEU A 125 65.60 -1.86 10.15
N GLN A 126 65.54 -3.16 9.88
CA GLN A 126 65.79 -4.20 10.88
C GLN A 126 67.22 -4.13 11.44
N LYS A 127 68.23 -3.85 10.59
CA LYS A 127 69.62 -3.62 11.02
C LYS A 127 69.78 -2.38 11.89
N MET A 128 68.92 -1.37 11.71
CA MET A 128 68.88 -0.16 12.55
C MET A 128 68.05 -0.33 13.83
N GLY A 129 67.58 -1.55 14.14
CA GLY A 129 66.85 -1.87 15.37
C GLY A 129 65.33 -1.78 15.26
N TYR A 130 64.77 -1.61 14.05
CA TYR A 130 63.33 -1.65 13.84
C TYR A 130 62.76 -3.06 14.09
N LYS A 131 61.70 -3.16 14.89
CA LYS A 131 60.94 -4.40 15.11
C LYS A 131 59.60 -4.30 14.38
N GLN A 132 59.24 -5.34 13.62
CA GLN A 132 57.98 -5.37 12.88
C GLN A 132 56.79 -5.13 13.81
N GLY A 133 55.93 -4.17 13.45
CA GLY A 133 54.74 -3.81 14.24
C GLY A 133 54.99 -2.78 15.34
N THR A 134 56.23 -2.34 15.57
CA THR A 134 56.51 -1.20 16.48
C THR A 134 56.57 0.12 15.73
N GLY A 135 56.09 1.19 16.36
CA GLY A 135 56.24 2.54 15.87
C GLY A 135 57.70 2.99 15.88
N LEU A 136 58.10 3.88 14.97
CA LEU A 136 59.42 4.50 15.03
C LEU A 136 59.47 5.58 16.14
N GLY A 137 60.62 5.74 16.78
CA GLY A 137 60.85 6.77 17.81
C GLY A 137 61.51 6.20 19.07
N LYS A 138 62.05 7.08 19.93
CA LYS A 138 62.80 6.70 21.15
C LYS A 138 62.01 5.79 22.09
N GLU A 139 60.69 5.99 22.15
CA GLU A 139 59.74 5.21 22.96
C GLU A 139 58.77 4.38 22.09
N GLY A 140 59.01 4.29 20.77
CA GLY A 140 58.12 3.60 19.84
C GLY A 140 56.75 4.28 19.64
N THR A 141 56.64 5.58 19.96
CA THR A 141 55.40 6.38 19.88
C THR A 141 54.96 6.76 18.47
N GLY A 142 55.79 6.48 17.45
CA GLY A 142 55.43 6.70 16.05
C GLY A 142 54.28 5.80 15.59
N ARG A 143 53.61 6.21 14.52
CA ARG A 143 52.53 5.42 13.93
C ARG A 143 53.09 4.17 13.26
N ALA A 144 52.59 3.00 13.63
CA ALA A 144 52.95 1.74 12.98
C ALA A 144 52.29 1.59 11.59
N GLU A 145 51.18 2.28 11.36
CA GLU A 145 50.38 2.18 10.13
C GLU A 145 50.41 3.47 9.27
N PRO A 146 50.48 3.35 7.94
CA PRO A 146 50.51 4.48 7.02
C PRO A 146 49.22 5.32 7.07
N ILE A 147 49.34 6.63 6.81
CA ILE A 147 48.22 7.58 6.85
C ILE A 147 47.21 7.25 5.74
N PRO A 148 45.92 7.00 6.07
CA PRO A 148 44.91 6.76 5.05
C PRO A 148 44.70 8.03 4.22
N ILE A 149 44.74 7.89 2.91
CA ILE A 149 44.57 8.99 1.96
C ILE A 149 43.11 9.02 1.53
N SER A 150 42.41 10.12 1.85
CA SER A 150 41.05 10.37 1.34
C SER A 150 41.12 11.08 0.00
N LEU A 151 40.90 10.34 -1.09
CA LEU A 151 40.87 10.90 -2.44
C LEU A 151 39.47 11.44 -2.74
N LYS A 152 39.36 12.76 -2.84
CA LYS A 152 38.13 13.40 -3.27
C LYS A 152 37.97 13.23 -4.78
N ALA A 153 37.07 12.34 -5.20
CA ALA A 153 36.79 12.10 -6.61
C ALA A 153 35.87 13.18 -7.23
N ASP A 154 35.32 14.07 -6.39
CA ASP A 154 34.33 15.06 -6.77
C ASP A 154 34.95 16.43 -7.05
N ARG A 155 34.37 17.15 -8.02
CA ARG A 155 34.71 18.56 -8.31
C ARG A 155 34.03 19.55 -7.36
N GLY A 156 33.35 19.06 -6.32
CA GLY A 156 32.66 19.89 -5.35
C GLY A 156 33.62 20.54 -4.35
N GLY A 157 33.32 21.76 -3.91
CA GLY A 157 34.07 22.46 -2.87
C GLY A 157 34.21 21.64 -1.57
N LEU A 158 35.31 21.84 -0.86
CA LEU A 158 35.53 21.23 0.46
C LEU A 158 34.43 21.68 1.43
N GLY A 159 33.75 20.75 2.10
CA GLY A 159 32.63 21.05 3.02
C GLY A 159 31.22 21.05 2.41
N ARG A 160 31.06 20.91 1.08
CA ARG A 160 29.74 20.84 0.42
C ARG A 160 28.89 19.67 0.95
N ASP A 161 29.51 18.52 1.19
CA ASP A 161 28.79 17.30 1.60
C ASP A 161 28.21 17.44 3.01
N ASN A 162 28.98 18.04 3.93
CA ASN A 162 28.49 18.35 5.28
C ASN A 162 27.33 19.36 5.25
N HIS A 163 27.41 20.37 4.39
CA HIS A 163 26.31 21.33 4.22
C HIS A 163 25.06 20.66 3.65
N LEU A 164 25.21 19.78 2.65
CA LEU A 164 24.10 19.05 2.05
C LEU A 164 23.44 18.10 3.06
N LYS A 165 24.26 17.38 3.84
CA LYS A 165 23.79 16.50 4.91
C LYS A 165 22.98 17.29 5.94
N ARG A 166 23.50 18.42 6.41
CA ARG A 166 22.78 19.31 7.33
C ARG A 166 21.45 19.81 6.75
N GLN A 167 21.41 20.20 5.48
CA GLN A 167 20.16 20.62 4.84
C GLN A 167 19.14 19.48 4.74
N ASN A 168 19.60 18.27 4.41
CA ASN A 168 18.74 17.09 4.32
C ASN A 168 18.17 16.70 5.68
N ASP A 169 18.98 16.76 6.74
CA ASP A 169 18.54 16.48 8.11
C ASP A 169 17.46 17.49 8.56
N ILE A 170 17.67 18.79 8.30
CA ILE A 170 16.67 19.83 8.58
C ILE A 170 15.38 19.60 7.78
N LYS A 171 15.48 19.24 6.49
CA LYS A 171 14.29 18.95 5.68
C LYS A 171 13.53 17.74 6.22
N LYS A 172 14.25 16.71 6.67
CA LYS A 172 13.67 15.49 7.24
C LYS A 172 12.92 15.79 8.53
N THR A 173 13.49 16.56 9.44
CA THR A 173 12.82 16.93 10.70
C THR A 173 11.56 17.76 10.46
N ILE A 174 11.60 18.72 9.53
CA ILE A 174 10.43 19.52 9.14
C ILE A 174 9.33 18.63 8.55
N LEU A 175 9.68 17.66 7.70
CA LEU A 175 8.73 16.73 7.12
C LEU A 175 8.06 15.88 8.20
N GLU A 176 8.85 15.30 9.11
CA GLU A 176 8.36 14.50 10.23
C GLU A 176 7.41 15.31 11.12
N GLU A 177 7.76 16.55 11.45
CA GLU A 177 6.88 17.43 12.25
C GLU A 177 5.56 17.72 11.53
N LYS A 178 5.60 18.00 10.22
CA LYS A 178 4.39 18.19 9.40
C LYS A 178 3.52 16.95 9.38
N THR A 179 4.10 15.75 9.24
CA THR A 179 3.34 14.49 9.25
C THR A 179 2.68 14.24 10.61
N LYS A 180 3.39 14.48 11.72
CA LYS A 180 2.85 14.36 13.08
C LYS A 180 1.69 15.33 13.32
N LYS A 181 1.81 16.59 12.86
CA LYS A 181 0.72 17.58 12.94
C LYS A 181 -0.52 17.11 12.17
N LYS A 182 -0.35 16.58 10.95
CA LYS A 182 -1.47 16.05 10.15
C LYS A 182 -2.17 14.89 10.85
N ILE A 183 -1.41 13.92 11.37
CA ILE A 183 -1.96 12.76 12.09
C ILE A 183 -2.74 13.22 13.33
N LYS A 184 -2.20 14.17 14.11
CA LYS A 184 -2.89 14.72 15.29
C LYS A 184 -4.20 15.42 14.93
N VAL A 185 -4.21 16.22 13.86
CA VAL A 185 -5.43 16.89 13.39
C VAL A 185 -6.47 15.86 12.93
N GLU A 186 -6.05 14.84 12.18
CA GLU A 186 -6.93 13.78 11.74
C GLU A 186 -7.52 12.97 12.90
N GLN A 187 -6.70 12.63 13.91
CA GLN A 187 -7.16 11.97 15.13
C GLN A 187 -8.20 12.80 15.86
N ARG A 188 -7.94 14.10 16.05
CA ARG A 188 -8.90 15.03 16.68
C ARG A 188 -10.23 15.07 15.90
N LEU A 189 -10.18 15.20 14.57
CA LEU A 189 -11.38 15.19 13.74
C LEU A 189 -12.17 13.88 13.85
N ARG A 190 -11.49 12.74 13.94
CA ARG A 190 -12.13 11.43 14.15
C ARG A 190 -12.81 11.34 15.51
N GLU A 191 -12.17 11.85 16.56
CA GLU A 191 -12.73 11.88 17.91
C GLU A 191 -13.95 12.81 17.98
N ASP A 192 -13.86 14.00 17.39
CA ASP A 192 -14.94 14.98 17.32
C ASP A 192 -16.16 14.39 16.55
N PHE A 193 -15.93 13.69 15.44
CA PHE A 193 -17.00 13.00 14.71
C PHE A 193 -17.66 11.90 15.54
N ARG A 194 -16.88 11.10 16.28
CA ARG A 194 -17.43 10.07 17.17
C ARG A 194 -18.28 10.66 18.27
N LYS A 195 -17.84 11.76 18.90
CA LYS A 195 -18.60 12.48 19.92
C LYS A 195 -19.91 13.02 19.36
N HIS A 196 -19.88 13.62 18.17
CA HIS A 196 -21.11 14.10 17.53
C HIS A 196 -22.10 12.95 17.27
N MET A 197 -21.60 11.79 16.82
CA MET A 197 -22.44 10.61 16.61
C MET A 197 -23.01 10.03 17.92
N SER A 198 -22.24 10.01 19.00
CA SER A 198 -22.74 9.55 20.31
C SER A 198 -23.74 10.52 20.92
N ASN A 199 -23.46 11.83 20.85
CA ASN A 199 -24.34 12.87 21.41
C ASN A 199 -25.72 12.83 20.75
N LYS A 200 -25.81 12.54 19.44
CA LYS A 200 -27.09 12.38 18.75
C LYS A 200 -28.01 11.33 19.38
N PHE A 201 -27.47 10.27 19.98
CA PHE A 201 -28.28 9.27 20.69
C PHE A 201 -28.73 9.78 22.06
N VAL A 202 -27.83 10.48 22.77
CA VAL A 202 -28.13 11.12 24.06
C VAL A 202 -29.25 12.15 23.88
N ASP A 203 -29.12 13.06 22.91
CA ASP A 203 -30.10 14.10 22.62
C ASP A 203 -31.48 13.49 22.30
N LYS A 204 -31.51 12.40 21.53
CA LYS A 204 -32.75 11.66 21.24
C LYS A 204 -33.36 11.01 22.48
N LYS A 205 -32.54 10.47 23.39
CA LYS A 205 -33.01 9.89 24.67
C LYS A 205 -33.63 11.01 25.52
N VAL A 206 -32.93 12.14 25.67
CA VAL A 206 -33.43 13.33 26.39
C VAL A 206 -34.74 13.83 25.81
N GLN A 207 -34.87 13.97 24.49
CA GLN A 207 -36.12 14.39 23.85
C GLN A 207 -37.26 13.40 24.05
N SER A 208 -36.99 12.10 23.93
CA SER A 208 -37.98 11.05 24.20
C SER A 208 -38.46 11.10 25.65
N ASP A 209 -37.54 11.23 26.61
CA ASP A 209 -37.88 11.25 28.02
C ASP A 209 -38.58 12.56 28.42
N LEU A 210 -38.22 13.69 27.81
CA LEU A 210 -38.95 14.94 27.94
C LEU A 210 -40.40 14.77 27.48
N TYR A 211 -40.62 14.20 26.30
CA TYR A 211 -41.97 13.98 25.78
C TYR A 211 -42.82 13.06 26.67
N LYS A 212 -42.22 11.97 27.18
CA LYS A 212 -42.90 11.09 28.15
C LYS A 212 -43.25 11.83 29.44
N SER A 213 -42.33 12.64 29.94
CA SER A 213 -42.53 13.44 31.15
C SER A 213 -43.62 14.47 30.95
N GLN A 214 -43.67 15.12 29.78
CA GLN A 214 -44.71 16.09 29.42
C GLN A 214 -46.10 15.43 29.40
N LYS A 215 -46.21 14.24 28.81
CA LYS A 215 -47.45 13.46 28.81
C LYS A 215 -47.89 13.04 30.21
N ALA A 216 -46.96 12.57 31.04
CA ALA A 216 -47.26 12.20 32.43
C ALA A 216 -47.74 13.42 33.22
N CYS A 217 -47.08 14.57 33.05
CA CYS A 217 -47.46 15.85 33.65
C CYS A 217 -48.89 16.23 33.23
N GLU A 218 -49.19 16.23 31.94
CA GLU A 218 -50.52 16.55 31.42
C GLU A 218 -51.61 15.67 32.04
N GLN A 219 -51.37 14.36 32.16
CA GLN A 219 -52.33 13.43 32.74
C GLN A 219 -52.54 13.67 34.24
N LEU A 220 -51.46 13.86 34.99
CA LEU A 220 -51.50 14.04 36.44
C LEU A 220 -52.07 15.41 36.83
N ASP A 221 -51.76 16.45 36.08
CA ASP A 221 -52.32 17.80 36.24
C ASP A 221 -53.83 17.78 36.01
N LYS A 222 -54.28 17.19 34.89
CA LYS A 222 -55.70 17.06 34.58
C LYS A 222 -56.46 16.27 35.64
N ALA A 223 -55.85 15.21 36.18
CA ALA A 223 -56.46 14.41 37.26
C ALA A 223 -56.66 15.23 38.56
N LYS A 224 -55.75 16.15 38.87
CA LYS A 224 -55.86 17.09 40.00
C LYS A 224 -56.64 18.37 39.68
N GLY A 225 -57.06 18.58 38.43
CA GLY A 225 -57.70 19.81 37.96
C GLY A 225 -56.76 21.02 37.90
N LEU A 226 -55.45 20.77 37.83
CA LEU A 226 -54.43 21.82 37.69
C LEU A 226 -54.30 22.27 36.23
N SER A 227 -54.09 23.57 36.04
CA SER A 227 -53.73 24.13 34.73
C SER A 227 -52.22 24.03 34.50
N CYS A 228 -51.81 23.87 33.25
CA CYS A 228 -50.40 23.86 32.84
C CYS A 228 -49.65 25.10 33.37
N ILE A 229 -48.69 24.90 34.28
CA ILE A 229 -47.95 26.00 34.94
C ILE A 229 -47.02 26.70 33.95
N GLN A 230 -46.31 25.93 33.12
CA GLN A 230 -45.48 26.45 32.04
C GLN A 230 -45.92 25.86 30.72
N ILE A 231 -46.06 26.69 29.68
CA ILE A 231 -46.62 26.31 28.37
C ILE A 231 -45.96 25.05 27.78
N TRP A 232 -44.66 24.85 28.02
CA TRP A 232 -43.90 23.71 27.50
C TRP A 232 -43.93 22.46 28.39
N PHE A 233 -44.57 22.49 29.57
CA PHE A 233 -44.73 21.30 30.42
C PHE A 233 -45.66 20.26 29.81
N TRP A 234 -46.58 20.69 28.94
CA TRP A 234 -47.43 19.77 28.18
C TRP A 234 -46.92 19.68 26.73
N PRO A 235 -47.17 18.55 26.05
CA PRO A 235 -46.81 18.44 24.65
C PRO A 235 -47.62 19.45 23.83
N GLU A 236 -46.97 20.13 22.89
CA GLU A 236 -47.69 20.93 21.91
C GLU A 236 -48.59 19.99 21.10
N VAL A 237 -49.89 20.25 21.13
CA VAL A 237 -50.85 19.56 20.27
C VAL A 237 -50.47 19.88 18.83
N PRO A 238 -50.24 18.88 17.96
CA PRO A 238 -50.04 19.16 16.55
C PRO A 238 -51.23 19.95 16.03
N LYS A 239 -51.01 21.21 15.64
CA LYS A 239 -52.03 21.97 14.93
C LYS A 239 -52.18 21.30 13.57
N GLU A 240 -53.38 20.79 13.28
CA GLU A 240 -53.74 20.36 11.93
C GLU A 240 -53.53 21.56 10.99
N GLU A 241 -52.83 21.33 9.88
CA GLU A 241 -52.36 22.35 8.95
C GLU A 241 -53.54 23.15 8.34
N GLU A 242 -53.74 24.39 8.79
CA GLU A 242 -54.32 25.44 7.94
C GLU A 242 -53.16 26.27 7.40
N GLU A 243 -52.97 26.18 6.08
CA GLU A 243 -52.06 27.01 5.29
C GLU A 243 -52.47 28.49 5.40
N GLU A 244 -51.71 29.32 6.13
CA GLU A 244 -51.60 30.74 5.81
C GLU A 244 -50.13 31.20 5.96
N GLU A 245 -49.64 31.82 4.89
CA GLU A 245 -48.29 32.32 4.68
C GLU A 245 -47.99 33.62 5.48
N GLU A 246 -46.74 33.70 5.90
CA GLU A 246 -45.90 34.90 6.18
C GLU A 246 -46.41 36.02 7.10
N ASP A 247 -45.72 36.22 8.23
CA ASP A 247 -45.11 37.53 8.49
C ASP A 247 -43.83 37.42 9.34
N ASN A 248 -42.72 37.92 8.76
CA ASN A 248 -41.42 38.07 9.40
C ASN A 248 -41.42 39.31 10.29
N ASN A 249 -41.87 39.21 11.55
CA ASN A 249 -41.35 40.07 12.62
C ASN A 249 -41.74 39.54 14.01
N THR A 250 -40.87 38.80 14.68
CA THR A 250 -40.95 38.70 16.14
C THR A 250 -39.68 39.27 16.72
N GLY A 251 -39.86 40.42 17.37
CA GLY A 251 -38.80 41.24 17.90
C GLY A 251 -37.87 40.48 18.83
N ASP A 252 -36.64 41.00 18.86
CA ASP A 252 -35.69 40.96 19.95
C ASP A 252 -36.39 40.96 21.32
N VAL A 253 -36.60 39.77 21.84
CA VAL A 253 -36.79 39.47 23.25
C VAL A 253 -35.88 38.29 23.48
N ASP A 254 -34.90 38.44 24.37
CA ASP A 254 -34.06 37.36 24.88
C ASP A 254 -34.94 36.21 25.42
N CYS A 255 -35.42 35.38 24.52
CA CYS A 255 -36.02 34.09 24.78
C CYS A 255 -34.83 33.18 25.09
N ILE A 256 -34.56 33.01 26.38
CA ILE A 256 -33.72 31.94 26.87
C ILE A 256 -34.32 30.65 26.32
N THR A 257 -33.76 30.18 25.22
CA THR A 257 -34.19 28.95 24.56
C THR A 257 -33.57 27.84 25.39
N LEU A 258 -34.22 27.48 26.50
CA LEU A 258 -33.74 26.44 27.41
C LEU A 258 -33.43 25.17 26.62
N GLU A 259 -32.25 24.59 26.85
CA GLU A 259 -31.88 23.35 26.19
C GLU A 259 -32.85 22.23 26.61
N PRO A 260 -33.14 21.24 25.73
CA PRO A 260 -34.07 20.15 26.03
C PRO A 260 -33.76 19.39 27.33
N TYR A 261 -32.48 19.35 27.70
CA TYR A 261 -32.01 18.75 28.95
C TYR A 261 -32.44 19.55 30.18
N ASP A 262 -32.28 20.87 30.16
CA ASP A 262 -32.72 21.74 31.26
C ASP A 262 -34.24 21.71 31.43
N LYS A 263 -34.97 21.64 30.31
CA LYS A 263 -36.42 21.43 30.31
C LYS A 263 -36.79 20.12 30.99
N LEU A 264 -36.08 19.04 30.68
CA LEU A 264 -36.31 17.74 31.30
C LEU A 264 -36.11 17.81 32.81
N ILE A 265 -35.00 18.39 33.27
CA ILE A 265 -34.70 18.53 34.71
C ILE A 265 -35.82 19.27 35.44
N GLN A 266 -36.21 20.44 34.94
CA GLN A 266 -37.25 21.26 35.57
C GLN A 266 -38.59 20.52 35.64
N LEU A 267 -38.96 19.82 34.57
CA LEU A 267 -40.21 19.06 34.51
C LEU A 267 -40.19 17.84 35.43
N THR A 268 -39.07 17.12 35.50
CA THR A 268 -38.93 15.99 36.42
C THR A 268 -38.92 16.42 37.88
N GLN A 269 -38.33 17.59 38.17
CA GLN A 269 -38.39 18.18 39.50
C GLN A 269 -39.83 18.53 39.90
N TYR A 270 -40.59 19.12 38.99
CA TYR A 270 -42.02 19.41 39.19
C TYR A 270 -42.84 18.13 39.47
N LEU A 271 -42.67 17.10 38.63
CA LEU A 271 -43.35 15.81 38.81
C LEU A 271 -43.05 15.17 40.17
N ARG A 272 -41.81 15.31 40.65
CA ARG A 272 -41.40 14.79 41.97
C ARG A 272 -41.94 15.61 43.12
N SER A 273 -41.93 16.94 43.05
CA SER A 273 -42.38 17.79 44.17
C SER A 273 -43.89 17.88 44.29
N GLU A 274 -44.59 18.02 43.16
CA GLU A 274 -46.05 18.27 43.16
C GLU A 274 -46.83 16.96 43.09
N HIS A 275 -46.37 15.98 42.30
CA HIS A 275 -47.09 14.73 42.08
C HIS A 275 -46.47 13.53 42.77
N LEU A 276 -45.33 13.70 43.46
CA LEU A 276 -44.56 12.60 44.05
C LEU A 276 -44.42 11.45 43.04
N TYR A 277 -44.13 11.79 41.78
CA TYR A 277 -44.08 10.84 40.66
C TYR A 277 -42.68 10.78 40.09
N CYS A 278 -42.20 9.56 39.83
CA CYS A 278 -40.94 9.33 39.12
C CYS A 278 -41.21 8.73 37.75
N ILE A 279 -40.79 9.43 36.69
CA ILE A 279 -40.97 8.98 35.30
C ILE A 279 -40.20 7.71 34.97
N TRP A 280 -39.07 7.46 35.63
CA TRP A 280 -38.23 6.28 35.39
C TRP A 280 -38.70 5.05 36.16
N CYS A 281 -39.21 5.22 37.38
CA CYS A 281 -39.85 4.12 38.13
C CYS A 281 -41.26 3.80 37.60
N GLY A 282 -41.95 4.79 37.03
CA GLY A 282 -43.32 4.64 36.53
C GLY A 282 -44.37 4.57 37.64
N THR A 283 -44.07 5.11 38.83
CA THR A 283 -44.93 5.01 40.02
C THR A 283 -45.05 6.34 40.75
N THR A 284 -46.21 6.55 41.40
CA THR A 284 -46.44 7.63 42.36
C THR A 284 -46.13 7.14 43.78
N TYR A 285 -45.62 8.02 44.63
CA TYR A 285 -45.28 7.77 46.02
C TYR A 285 -46.26 8.51 46.95
N ASN A 286 -46.32 8.09 48.20
CA ASN A 286 -47.29 8.65 49.15
C ASN A 286 -46.82 9.97 49.75
N ASP A 287 -45.52 10.07 50.08
CA ASP A 287 -44.88 11.24 50.70
C ASP A 287 -43.44 11.42 50.19
N ASP A 288 -42.84 12.58 50.45
CA ASP A 288 -41.47 12.91 50.04
C ASP A 288 -40.41 11.97 50.67
N THR A 289 -40.68 11.46 51.87
CA THR A 289 -39.85 10.45 52.56
C THR A 289 -39.91 9.08 51.88
N ASP A 290 -41.07 8.70 51.34
CA ASP A 290 -41.27 7.47 50.58
C ASP A 290 -40.55 7.58 49.22
N LEU A 291 -40.69 8.73 48.55
CA LEU A 291 -39.99 9.03 47.29
C LEU A 291 -38.47 8.96 47.44
N SER A 292 -37.89 9.59 48.47
CA SER A 292 -36.43 9.63 48.67
C SER A 292 -35.82 8.31 49.14
N SER A 293 -36.59 7.44 49.80
CA SER A 293 -36.09 6.15 50.29
C SER A 293 -36.26 5.01 49.27
N ASN A 294 -37.26 5.11 48.39
CA ASN A 294 -37.64 4.02 47.49
C ASN A 294 -37.36 4.32 46.00
N CYS A 295 -37.06 5.57 45.63
CA CYS A 295 -36.62 5.93 44.28
C CYS A 295 -35.08 5.94 44.19
N PRO A 296 -34.46 5.25 43.21
CA PRO A 296 -33.00 5.20 43.06
C PRO A 296 -32.30 6.56 42.87
N GLY A 297 -32.99 7.53 42.24
CA GLY A 297 -32.44 8.86 41.99
C GLY A 297 -33.40 9.77 41.23
N ASP A 298 -32.89 10.88 40.73
CA ASP A 298 -33.63 11.89 39.97
C ASP A 298 -33.20 11.99 38.51
N THR A 299 -32.29 11.12 38.05
CA THR A 299 -31.88 11.04 36.65
C THR A 299 -32.19 9.68 36.04
N ALA A 300 -32.19 9.62 34.71
CA ALA A 300 -32.37 8.36 33.97
C ALA A 300 -31.28 7.33 34.27
N GLU A 301 -30.05 7.79 34.55
CA GLU A 301 -28.88 6.93 34.78
C GLU A 301 -28.97 6.18 36.11
N ASP A 302 -29.67 6.74 37.11
CA ASP A 302 -29.87 6.09 38.41
C ASP A 302 -30.82 4.87 38.33
N HIS A 303 -31.48 4.69 37.19
CA HIS A 303 -32.52 3.68 36.96
C HIS A 303 -32.18 2.69 35.83
N ASP A 304 -31.00 2.81 35.20
CA ASP A 304 -30.46 1.85 34.21
C ASP A 304 -29.77 0.64 34.89
#